data_AF-A0A9E8S1S5-F1
#
_entry.id   AF-A0A9E8S1S5-F1
#
_cell.length_a   1.000
_cell.length_b   1.000
_cell.length_c   1.000
_cell.angle_alpha   90.00
_cell.angle_beta   90.00
_cell.angle_gamma   90.00
#
_symmetry.space_group_name_H-M   'P 1'
#
loop_
_entity.id
_entity.type
_entity.pdbx_description
1 polymer ?
#
loop_
_entity_poly.entity_id
_entity_poly.type
_entity_poly.pdbx_seq_one_letter_code
_entity_poly.pdbx_strand_id
1 'polypeptide(L)'
;PTLNLLISIMGRTIGALGNLTFVLCIIIFIFAVMGMQLFGKNYTEKMYLFKDHELPRWNFTDFLHSFMIVFRVLCGEWIESMWDCLHVGEPTCIPFFLATVVIGNLVVLNLFLALLLSNFGSSNLS
;
A
#
# COMPACT_ATOMS: atom_id res chain seq x y z
N PRO A 1 -20.04 -0.45 -28.17
CA PRO A 1 -20.30 -1.83 -27.70
C PRO A 1 -19.20 -2.41 -26.80
N THR A 2 -17.91 -2.31 -27.17
CA THR A 2 -16.77 -2.82 -26.38
C THR A 2 -16.56 -2.08 -25.05
N LEU A 3 -16.73 -0.76 -25.02
CA LEU A 3 -16.64 0.04 -23.78
C LEU A 3 -17.72 -0.33 -22.75
N ASN A 4 -18.98 -0.48 -23.18
CA ASN A 4 -20.07 -0.87 -22.28
C ASN A 4 -19.87 -2.27 -21.71
N LEU A 5 -19.26 -3.18 -22.48
CA LEU A 5 -18.85 -4.50 -22.00
C LEU A 5 -17.78 -4.38 -20.92
N LEU A 6 -16.74 -3.56 -21.13
CA LEU A 6 -15.69 -3.32 -20.12
C LEU A 6 -16.25 -2.75 -18.82
N ILE A 7 -17.14 -1.76 -18.89
CA ILE A 7 -17.78 -1.15 -17.71
C ILE A 7 -18.62 -2.19 -16.94
N SER A 8 -19.37 -3.02 -17.67
CA SER A 8 -20.18 -4.09 -17.08
C SER A 8 -19.33 -5.14 -16.36
N ILE A 9 -18.18 -5.52 -16.95
CA ILE A 9 -17.22 -6.44 -16.32
C ILE A 9 -16.61 -5.82 -15.07
N MET A 10 -16.16 -4.55 -15.14
CA MET A 10 -15.61 -3.84 -13.98
C MET A 10 -16.59 -3.80 -12.81
N GLY A 11 -17.86 -3.48 -13.05
CA GLY A 11 -18.89 -3.43 -12.02
C GLY A 11 -19.13 -4.79 -11.34
N ARG A 12 -19.17 -5.88 -12.12
CA ARG A 12 -19.33 -7.25 -11.57
C ARG A 12 -18.12 -7.65 -10.73
N THR A 13 -16.91 -7.33 -11.17
CA THR A 13 -15.66 -7.62 -10.45
C THR A 13 -15.58 -6.87 -9.11
N ILE A 14 -15.99 -5.60 -9.07
CA ILE A 14 -16.05 -4.82 -7.83
C ILE A 14 -17.05 -5.44 -6.83
N GLY A 15 -18.20 -5.92 -7.30
CA GLY A 15 -19.18 -6.62 -6.46
C GLY A 15 -18.66 -7.94 -5.89
N ALA A 16 -17.95 -8.74 -6.70
CA ALA A 16 -17.41 -10.03 -6.29
C ALA A 16 -16.21 -9.91 -5.32
N LEU A 17 -15.43 -8.84 -5.45
CA LEU A 17 -14.18 -8.65 -4.68
C LEU A 17 -14.30 -7.59 -3.58
N GLY A 18 -15.46 -6.94 -3.42
CA GLY A 18 -15.65 -5.78 -2.55
C GLY A 18 -15.17 -6.01 -1.11
N ASN A 19 -15.44 -7.18 -0.53
CA ASN A 19 -14.98 -7.52 0.82
C ASN A 19 -13.44 -7.55 0.93
N LEU A 20 -12.75 -8.15 -0.04
CA LEU A 20 -11.29 -8.24 -0.05
C LEU A 20 -10.65 -6.86 -0.32
N THR A 21 -11.23 -6.07 -1.22
CA THR A 21 -10.80 -4.70 -1.48
C THR A 21 -10.98 -3.82 -0.23
N PHE A 22 -12.09 -3.97 0.49
CA PHE A 22 -12.32 -3.24 1.73
C PHE A 22 -11.29 -3.59 2.81
N VAL A 23 -10.97 -4.89 2.97
CA VAL A 23 -9.90 -5.35 3.88
C VAL A 23 -8.54 -4.73 3.49
N LEU A 24 -8.20 -4.71 2.20
CA LEU A 24 -6.98 -4.06 1.71
C LEU A 24 -6.95 -2.57 2.09
N CYS A 25 -8.06 -1.84 1.90
CA CYS A 25 -8.16 -0.43 2.29
C CYS A 25 -7.95 -0.22 3.79
N ILE A 26 -8.51 -1.09 4.65
CA ILE A 26 -8.31 -1.04 6.10
C ILE A 26 -6.83 -1.25 6.45
N ILE A 27 -6.18 -2.24 5.83
CA ILE A 27 -4.77 -2.54 6.09
C ILE A 27 -3.89 -1.36 5.69
N ILE A 28 -4.12 -0.77 4.52
CA ILE A 28 -3.39 0.43 4.08
C ILE A 28 -3.59 1.57 5.08
N PHE A 29 -4.82 1.80 5.53
CA PHE A 29 -5.13 2.84 6.52
C PHE A 29 -4.37 2.62 7.84
N ILE A 30 -4.38 1.39 8.37
CA ILE A 30 -3.69 1.04 9.60
C ILE A 30 -2.18 1.29 9.47
N PHE A 31 -1.55 0.80 8.41
CA PHE A 31 -0.11 1.02 8.19
C PHE A 31 0.24 2.50 7.96
N ALA A 32 -0.60 3.26 7.26
CA ALA A 32 -0.37 4.69 7.05
C ALA A 32 -0.41 5.46 8.38
N VAL A 33 -1.41 5.19 9.22
CA VAL A 33 -1.54 5.82 10.54
C VAL A 33 -0.41 5.38 11.48
N MET A 34 -0.06 4.08 11.50
CA MET A 34 1.07 3.59 12.30
C MET A 34 2.39 4.24 11.87
N GLY A 35 2.68 4.28 10.57
CA GLY A 35 3.90 4.90 10.05
C GLY A 35 4.01 6.38 10.39
N MET A 36 2.91 7.12 10.25
CA MET A 36 2.84 8.54 10.64
C MET A 36 3.13 8.72 12.13
N GLN A 37 2.53 7.90 13.01
CA GLN A 37 2.72 8.02 14.45
C GLN A 37 4.13 7.61 14.91
N LEU A 38 4.71 6.59 14.29
CA LEU A 38 6.04 6.07 14.65
C LEU A 38 7.18 6.94 14.09
N PHE A 39 7.04 7.42 12.85
CA PHE A 39 8.17 8.01 12.11
C PHE A 39 7.99 9.49 11.76
N GLY A 40 6.77 10.03 11.76
CA GLY A 40 6.50 11.39 11.28
C GLY A 40 7.29 12.49 12.00
N LYS A 41 7.47 12.35 13.32
CA LYS A 41 8.31 13.27 14.11
C LYS A 41 9.77 13.23 13.70
N ASN A 42 10.33 12.03 13.47
CA ASN A 42 11.73 11.87 13.06
C ASN A 42 12.02 12.57 11.73
N TYR A 43 11.11 12.49 10.76
CA TYR A 43 11.24 13.21 9.48
C TYR A 43 11.26 14.73 9.66
N THR A 44 10.43 15.25 10.56
CA THR A 44 10.32 16.70 10.80
C THR A 44 11.51 17.24 11.60
N GLU A 45 11.90 16.56 12.68
CA GLU A 45 12.97 16.99 13.57
C GLU A 45 14.37 16.83 12.94
N LYS A 46 14.56 15.82 12.09
CA LYS A 46 15.84 15.53 11.44
C LYS A 46 15.85 15.83 9.94
N MET A 47 14.98 16.74 9.50
CA MET A 47 14.93 17.25 8.12
C MET A 47 16.29 17.76 7.63
N TYR A 48 17.13 18.26 8.53
CA TYR A 48 18.48 18.73 8.21
C TYR A 48 19.43 17.64 7.68
N LEU A 49 19.11 16.35 7.89
CA LEU A 49 19.88 15.21 7.38
C LEU A 49 19.65 14.95 5.88
N PHE A 50 18.58 15.51 5.31
CA PHE A 50 18.29 15.39 3.89
C PHE A 50 18.97 16.48 3.06
N LYS A 51 19.09 16.21 1.76
CA LYS A 51 19.64 17.16 0.80
C LYS A 51 18.80 18.44 0.81
N ASP A 52 19.47 19.58 0.73
CA ASP A 52 18.86 20.91 0.71
C ASP A 52 18.05 21.25 1.99
N HIS A 53 18.19 20.43 3.04
CA HIS A 53 17.42 20.52 4.29
C HIS A 53 15.91 20.53 4.06
N GLU A 54 15.43 19.82 3.04
CA GLU A 54 14.01 19.70 2.70
C GLU A 54 13.48 18.29 2.95
N LEU A 55 12.17 18.17 3.21
CA LEU A 55 11.52 16.88 3.39
C LEU A 55 11.52 16.13 2.06
N PRO A 56 11.86 14.83 2.04
CA PRO A 56 11.75 14.04 0.83
C PRO A 56 10.28 13.96 0.40
N ARG A 57 10.06 13.81 -0.92
CA ARG A 57 8.72 13.67 -1.51
C ARG A 57 7.92 12.52 -0.87
N TRP A 58 8.61 11.47 -0.45
CA TRP A 58 8.07 10.32 0.25
C TRP A 58 8.45 10.43 1.73
N ASN A 59 7.51 10.88 2.56
CA ASN A 59 7.70 11.01 4.01
C ASN A 59 6.48 10.52 4.80
N PHE A 60 6.64 10.42 6.13
CA PHE A 60 5.59 10.03 7.06
C PHE A 60 5.01 11.23 7.86
N THR A 61 5.17 12.48 7.40
CA THR A 61 4.75 13.65 8.21
C THR A 61 3.25 13.80 8.29
N ASP A 62 2.54 13.47 7.21
CA ASP A 62 1.09 13.59 7.11
C ASP A 62 0.45 12.28 6.66
N PHE A 63 -0.86 12.15 6.88
CA PHE A 63 -1.63 10.96 6.53
C PHE A 63 -1.55 10.64 5.03
N LEU A 64 -1.71 11.64 4.15
CA LEU A 64 -1.71 11.41 2.70
C LEU A 64 -0.33 10.93 2.20
N HIS A 65 0.75 11.55 2.69
CA HIS A 65 2.13 11.14 2.36
C HIS A 65 2.41 9.72 2.87
N SER A 66 2.02 9.42 4.10
CA SER A 66 2.14 8.07 4.69
C SER A 66 1.33 7.04 3.92
N PHE A 67 0.10 7.37 3.50
CA PHE A 67 -0.74 6.53 2.67
C PHE A 67 -0.08 6.23 1.31
N MET A 68 0.48 7.27 0.66
CA MET A 68 1.18 7.12 -0.61
C MET A 68 2.44 6.26 -0.48
N ILE A 69 3.20 6.33 0.62
CA ILE A 69 4.32 5.41 0.88
C ILE A 69 3.81 3.96 0.99
N VAL A 70 2.79 3.70 1.81
CA VAL A 70 2.27 2.34 1.97
C VAL A 70 1.77 1.79 0.64
N PHE A 71 1.08 2.61 -0.16
CA PHE A 71 0.68 2.24 -1.52
C PHE A 71 1.88 1.93 -2.42
N ARG A 72 2.92 2.76 -2.40
CA ARG A 72 4.18 2.54 -3.13
C ARG A 72 4.87 1.23 -2.73
N VAL A 73 4.86 0.88 -1.43
CA VAL A 73 5.36 -0.40 -0.91
C VAL A 73 4.58 -1.59 -1.49
N LEU A 74 3.24 -1.48 -1.60
CA LEU A 74 2.40 -2.51 -2.21
C LEU A 74 2.68 -2.68 -3.72
N CYS A 75 3.18 -1.65 -4.40
CA CYS A 75 3.66 -1.73 -5.77
C CYS A 75 5.06 -2.37 -5.90
N GLY A 76 5.71 -2.72 -4.78
CA GLY A 76 7.02 -3.36 -4.74
C GLY A 76 8.19 -2.39 -4.51
N GLU A 77 7.96 -1.09 -4.42
CA GLU A 77 8.99 -0.07 -4.25
C GLU A 77 9.17 0.34 -2.78
N TRP A 78 9.70 -0.56 -1.95
CA TRP A 78 9.82 -0.34 -0.50
C TRP A 78 11.23 0.02 -0.01
N ILE A 79 12.26 -0.42 -0.73
CA ILE A 79 13.67 -0.30 -0.30
C ILE A 79 14.10 1.16 -0.14
N GLU A 80 13.81 2.02 -1.13
CA GLU A 80 14.20 3.45 -1.07
C GLU A 80 13.56 4.18 0.12
N SER A 81 12.24 3.98 0.30
CA SER A 81 11.51 4.60 1.42
C SER A 81 11.98 4.07 2.79
N MET A 82 12.41 2.81 2.84
CA MET A 82 13.00 2.20 4.04
C MET A 82 14.35 2.84 4.38
N TRP A 83 15.23 3.07 3.39
CA TRP A 83 16.50 3.74 3.62
C TRP A 83 16.31 5.17 4.12
N ASP A 84 15.38 5.92 3.53
CA ASP A 84 15.05 7.28 3.99
C ASP A 84 14.53 7.26 5.43
N CYS A 85 13.71 6.28 5.80
CA CYS A 85 13.23 6.10 7.17
C CYS A 85 14.39 5.78 8.13
N LEU A 86 15.30 4.88 7.74
CA LEU A 86 16.44 4.49 8.58
C LEU A 86 17.44 5.63 8.76
N HIS A 87 17.56 6.52 7.77
CA HIS A 87 18.44 7.70 7.82
C HIS A 87 18.02 8.70 8.91
N VAL A 88 16.72 8.86 9.15
CA VAL A 88 16.19 9.77 10.18
C VAL A 88 15.68 9.07 11.43
N GLY A 89 15.43 7.77 11.36
CA GLY A 89 14.72 7.00 12.38
C GLY A 89 15.59 5.99 13.12
N GLU A 90 14.90 4.99 13.64
CA GLU A 90 15.49 3.86 14.35
C GLU A 90 15.42 2.59 13.48
N PRO A 91 16.15 1.52 13.84
CA PRO A 91 16.04 0.23 13.16
C PRO A 91 14.63 -0.36 13.12
N THR A 92 13.66 0.18 13.87
CA THR A 92 12.23 -0.16 13.81
C THR A 92 11.60 0.10 12.44
N CYS A 93 12.20 0.92 11.58
CA CYS A 93 11.82 1.07 10.18
C CYS A 93 11.85 -0.29 9.43
N ILE A 94 12.87 -1.11 9.67
CA ILE A 94 13.07 -2.38 8.96
C ILE A 94 11.90 -3.36 9.19
N PRO A 95 11.53 -3.73 10.43
CA PRO A 95 10.40 -4.63 10.65
C PRO A 95 9.07 -4.03 10.20
N PHE A 96 8.90 -2.70 10.26
CA PHE A 96 7.68 -2.04 9.73
C PHE A 96 7.53 -2.24 8.21
N PHE A 97 8.57 -1.95 7.43
CA PHE A 97 8.53 -2.10 5.98
C PHE A 97 8.40 -3.58 5.57
N LEU A 98 9.14 -4.48 6.23
CA LEU A 98 9.03 -5.93 5.97
C LEU A 98 7.64 -6.47 6.29
N ALA A 99 7.04 -6.09 7.42
CA ALA A 99 5.68 -6.48 7.77
C ALA A 99 4.66 -5.95 6.76
N THR A 100 4.82 -4.70 6.31
CA THR A 100 3.96 -4.08 5.29
C THR A 100 4.04 -4.83 3.95
N VAL A 101 5.25 -5.19 3.51
CA VAL A 101 5.47 -5.98 2.27
C VAL A 101 4.84 -7.37 2.40
N VAL A 102 5.10 -8.08 3.50
CA VAL A 102 4.58 -9.45 3.69
C VAL A 102 3.06 -9.45 3.75
N ILE A 103 2.45 -8.62 4.61
CA ILE A 103 1.00 -8.55 4.77
C ILE A 103 0.34 -8.04 3.48
N GLY A 104 0.91 -6.99 2.89
CA GLY A 104 0.44 -6.41 1.64
C GLY A 104 0.41 -7.42 0.50
N ASN A 105 1.52 -8.12 0.27
CA ASN A 105 1.62 -9.13 -0.78
C ASN A 105 0.68 -10.30 -0.54
N LEU A 106 0.50 -10.77 0.69
CA LEU A 106 -0.47 -11.82 1.00
C LEU A 106 -1.90 -11.41 0.64
N VAL A 107 -2.29 -10.17 0.94
CA VAL A 107 -3.62 -9.65 0.61
C VAL A 107 -3.79 -9.46 -0.90
N VAL A 108 -2.79 -8.90 -1.58
CA VAL A 108 -2.81 -8.70 -3.04
C VAL A 108 -2.86 -10.04 -3.77
N LEU A 109 -2.08 -11.04 -3.32
CA LEU A 109 -2.12 -12.40 -3.86
C LEU A 109 -3.50 -13.04 -3.65
N ASN A 110 -4.09 -12.90 -2.46
CA ASN A 110 -5.43 -13.41 -2.18
C ASN A 110 -6.50 -12.74 -3.06
N LEU A 111 -6.38 -11.44 -3.30
CA LEU A 111 -7.28 -10.72 -4.21
C LEU A 111 -7.12 -11.22 -5.66
N PHE A 112 -5.89 -11.43 -6.11
CA PHE A 112 -5.59 -11.95 -7.44
C PHE A 112 -6.14 -13.39 -7.62
N LEU A 113 -5.92 -14.26 -6.65
CA LEU A 113 -6.46 -15.63 -6.65
C LEU A 113 -7.99 -15.63 -6.64
N ALA A 114 -8.62 -14.79 -5.83
CA ALA A 114 -10.08 -14.65 -5.80
C ALA A 114 -10.63 -14.20 -7.16
N LEU A 115 -9.96 -13.25 -7.82
CA LEU A 115 -10.32 -12.79 -9.17
C LEU A 115 -10.18 -13.92 -10.19
N LEU A 116 -9.07 -14.66 -10.19
CA LEU A 116 -8.88 -15.79 -11.11
C LEU A 116 -9.91 -16.89 -10.90
N LEU A 117 -10.16 -17.30 -9.65
CA LEU A 117 -11.16 -18.32 -9.30
C LEU A 117 -12.57 -17.88 -9.70
N SER A 118 -12.92 -16.61 -9.48
CA SER A 118 -14.22 -16.07 -9.90
C SER A 118 -14.38 -16.11 -11.43
N ASN A 119 -13.30 -15.89 -12.19
CA ASN A 119 -13.36 -15.96 -13.66
C ASN A 119 -13.42 -17.41 -14.15
N PHE A 120 -12.62 -18.33 -13.62
CA PHE A 120 -12.66 -19.75 -14.01
C PHE A 120 -13.92 -20.50 -13.57
N GLY A 121 -14.52 -20.11 -12.44
CA GLY A 121 -15.82 -20.63 -12.01
C GLY A 121 -16.94 -20.21 -12.95
N SER A 122 -16.87 -18.99 -13.51
CA SER A 122 -17.89 -18.48 -14.44
C SER A 122 -17.80 -19.10 -15.85
N SER A 123 -16.63 -19.57 -16.29
CA SER A 123 -16.44 -20.21 -17.61
C SER A 123 -16.83 -21.70 -17.66
N ASN A 124 -17.04 -22.35 -16.52
CA ASN A 124 -17.47 -23.76 -16.46
C ASN A 124 -19.00 -23.92 -16.23
N LEU A 125 -19.74 -22.80 -16.15
CA LEU A 125 -21.19 -22.78 -15.95
C LEU A 125 -21.94 -22.03 -17.08
N SER A 126 -21.37 -22.05 -18.29
CA SER A 126 -21.98 -21.60 -19.54
C SER A 126 -21.84 -22.65 -20.62
#